data_AF-A0A255GT19-F1
#
_entry.id   AF-A0A255GT19-F1
#
_cell.length_a   1.000
_cell.length_b   1.000
_cell.length_c   1.000
_cell.angle_alpha   90.00
_cell.angle_beta   90.00
_cell.angle_gamma   90.00
#
_symmetry.space_group_name_H-M   'P 1'
#
loop_
_entity.id
_entity.type
_entity.pdbx_description
1 polymer ?
#
loop_
_entity_poly.entity_id
_entity_poly.type
_entity_poly.pdbx_seq_one_letter_code
_entity_poly.pdbx_strand_id
1 'polypeptide(L)'
;MLRISAAVTALGALAQAGLGLAMVMGTRGILSAHSGIAYLTMAAAVVAGVAAGLWSRRGGNTGMMMHALTVAVLAVLQFGLGEMGMRTVHIAIGVAFLVAAVALATLAYRKPYAASPEGALNESTHHHEG
;
A
#
# COMPACT_ATOMS: atom_id res chain seq x y z
N MET A 1 12.21 -2.00 5.78
CA MET A 1 11.92 -1.93 4.33
C MET A 1 10.43 -1.78 4.05
N LEU A 2 9.56 -2.74 4.42
CA LEU A 2 8.11 -2.68 4.17
C LEU A 2 7.45 -1.32 4.50
N ARG A 3 7.73 -0.76 5.70
CA ARG A 3 7.17 0.53 6.13
C ARG A 3 7.51 1.69 5.19
N ILE A 4 8.80 1.81 4.86
CA ILE A 4 9.31 2.90 4.02
C ILE A 4 8.75 2.74 2.60
N SER A 5 8.81 1.53 2.03
CA SER A 5 8.32 1.28 0.68
C SER A 5 6.80 1.47 0.59
N ALA A 6 6.04 1.08 1.62
CA ALA A 6 4.60 1.35 1.70
C ALA A 6 4.29 2.85 1.79
N ALA A 7 5.05 3.61 2.58
CA ALA A 7 4.89 5.07 2.67
C ALA A 7 5.19 5.76 1.34
N VAL A 8 6.30 5.38 0.68
CA VAL A 8 6.65 5.91 -0.66
C VAL A 8 5.55 5.56 -1.67
N THR A 9 5.02 4.34 -1.63
CA THR A 9 3.91 3.92 -2.50
C THR A 9 2.66 4.78 -2.27
N ALA A 10 2.28 5.02 -1.02
CA ALA A 10 1.10 5.83 -0.69
C ALA A 10 1.27 7.30 -1.10
N LEU A 11 2.43 7.90 -0.82
CA LEU A 11 2.73 9.29 -1.20
C LEU A 11 2.78 9.45 -2.73
N GLY A 12 3.40 8.49 -3.42
CA GLY A 12 3.42 8.44 -4.87
C GLY A 12 2.02 8.33 -5.48
N ALA A 13 1.18 7.43 -4.95
CA ALA A 13 -0.20 7.28 -5.38
C ALA A 13 -1.03 8.57 -5.18
N LEU A 14 -0.84 9.28 -4.06
CA LEU A 14 -1.48 10.57 -3.79
C LEU A 14 -1.04 11.64 -4.81
N ALA A 15 0.26 11.75 -5.06
CA ALA A 15 0.81 12.69 -6.04
C ALA A 15 0.29 12.39 -7.45
N GLN A 16 0.25 11.12 -7.86
CA GLN A 16 -0.29 10.69 -9.15
C GLN A 16 -1.78 11.00 -9.27
N ALA A 17 -2.57 10.78 -8.23
CA ALA A 17 -4.00 11.09 -8.23
C ALA A 17 -4.23 12.61 -8.40
N GLY A 18 -3.45 13.44 -7.70
CA GLY A 18 -3.49 14.90 -7.86
C GLY A 18 -3.11 15.35 -9.27
N LEU A 19 -2.01 14.82 -9.83
CA LEU A 19 -1.60 15.12 -11.21
C LEU A 19 -2.61 14.60 -12.24
N GLY A 20 -3.15 13.40 -12.02
CA GLY A 20 -4.18 12.79 -12.87
C GLY A 20 -5.45 13.65 -12.90
N LEU A 21 -5.90 14.13 -11.74
CA LEU A 21 -7.02 15.05 -11.64
C LEU A 21 -6.73 16.37 -12.36
N ALA A 22 -5.55 16.95 -12.18
CA ALA A 22 -5.14 18.16 -12.89
C ALA A 22 -5.17 17.98 -14.42
N MET A 23 -4.72 16.83 -14.94
CA MET A 23 -4.80 16.51 -16.38
C MET A 23 -6.25 16.38 -16.85
N VAL A 24 -7.12 15.75 -16.04
CA VAL A 24 -8.55 15.66 -16.35
C VAL A 24 -9.20 17.04 -16.40
N MET A 25 -8.75 17.98 -15.55
CA MET A 25 -9.19 19.38 -15.53
C MET A 25 -8.56 20.25 -16.63
N GLY A 26 -7.69 19.68 -17.47
CA GLY A 26 -7.14 20.36 -18.65
C GLY A 26 -5.73 20.92 -18.50
N THR A 27 -5.05 20.70 -17.37
CA THR A 27 -3.64 21.08 -17.20
C THR A 27 -2.75 20.29 -18.15
N ARG A 28 -1.97 21.00 -18.98
CA ARG A 28 -1.06 20.41 -19.98
C ARG A 28 0.38 20.38 -19.47
N GLY A 29 1.22 19.55 -20.09
CA GLY A 29 2.66 19.50 -19.81
C GLY A 29 3.08 18.72 -18.55
N ILE A 30 2.13 18.18 -17.79
CA ILE A 30 2.41 17.44 -16.53
C ILE A 30 2.47 15.92 -16.71
N LEU A 31 2.29 15.41 -17.94
CA LEU A 31 2.30 13.97 -18.23
C LEU A 31 3.64 13.31 -17.89
N SER A 32 4.76 13.98 -18.16
CA SER A 32 6.09 13.47 -17.84
C SER A 32 6.27 13.29 -16.33
N ALA A 33 5.83 14.26 -15.53
CA ALA A 33 5.86 14.16 -14.07
C ALA A 33 4.96 13.03 -13.55
N HIS A 34 3.73 12.93 -14.08
CA HIS A 34 2.80 11.86 -13.71
C HIS A 34 3.39 10.47 -14.01
N SER A 35 4.01 10.30 -15.17
CA SER A 35 4.62 9.04 -15.61
C SER A 35 5.88 8.72 -14.79
N GLY A 36 6.75 9.71 -14.55
CA GLY A 36 7.95 9.55 -13.73
C GLY A 36 7.63 9.09 -12.31
N ILE A 37 6.60 9.68 -11.67
CA ILE A 37 6.14 9.25 -10.36
C ILE A 37 5.52 7.84 -10.43
N ALA A 38 4.85 7.48 -11.52
CA ALA A 38 4.31 6.13 -11.71
C ALA A 38 5.40 5.05 -11.66
N TYR A 39 6.54 5.27 -12.33
CA TYR A 39 7.68 4.34 -12.26
C TYR A 39 8.20 4.14 -10.84
N LEU A 40 8.42 5.24 -10.10
CA LEU A 40 8.90 5.18 -8.72
C LEU A 40 7.90 4.48 -7.79
N THR A 41 6.63 4.79 -7.95
CA THR A 41 5.54 4.22 -7.15
C THR A 41 5.37 2.72 -7.41
N MET A 42 5.44 2.31 -8.68
CA MET A 42 5.41 0.90 -9.07
C MET A 42 6.60 0.14 -8.47
N ALA A 43 7.81 0.68 -8.60
CA ALA A 43 9.01 0.06 -8.01
C ALA A 43 8.89 -0.07 -6.49
N ALA A 44 8.42 0.98 -5.80
CA ALA A 44 8.20 0.96 -4.36
C ALA A 44 7.15 -0.08 -3.93
N ALA A 45 6.05 -0.21 -4.68
CA ALA A 45 5.00 -1.19 -4.42
C ALA A 45 5.53 -2.63 -4.55
N VAL A 46 6.32 -2.91 -5.59
CA VAL A 46 6.96 -4.22 -5.79
C VAL A 46 7.93 -4.52 -4.64
N VAL A 47 8.77 -3.57 -4.25
CA VAL A 47 9.68 -3.73 -3.09
C VAL A 47 8.90 -3.98 -1.80
N ALA A 48 7.76 -3.31 -1.59
CA ALA A 48 6.88 -3.56 -0.44
C ALA A 48 6.33 -4.99 -0.46
N GLY A 49 5.84 -5.48 -1.60
CA GLY A 49 5.37 -6.85 -1.77
C GLY A 49 6.45 -7.89 -1.45
N VAL A 50 7.66 -7.72 -2.01
CA VAL A 50 8.81 -8.61 -1.74
C VAL A 50 9.19 -8.56 -0.26
N ALA A 51 9.30 -7.38 0.34
CA ALA A 51 9.64 -7.23 1.75
C ALA A 51 8.60 -7.87 2.67
N ALA A 52 7.31 -7.75 2.35
CA ALA A 52 6.23 -8.38 3.10
C ALA A 52 6.26 -9.92 2.96
N GLY A 53 6.55 -10.44 1.77
CA GLY A 53 6.74 -11.89 1.56
C GLY A 53 7.91 -12.46 2.36
N LEU A 54 9.05 -11.77 2.34
CA LEU A 54 10.22 -12.14 3.15
C LEU A 54 9.96 -12.06 4.65
N TRP A 55 9.12 -11.12 5.09
CA TRP A 55 8.70 -11.02 6.49
C TRP A 55 7.72 -12.14 6.87
N SER A 56 6.73 -12.45 6.02
CA SER A 56 5.78 -13.53 6.29
C SER A 56 6.46 -14.91 6.40
N ARG A 57 7.48 -15.17 5.58
CA ARG A 57 8.32 -16.37 5.70
C ARG A 57 9.05 -16.52 7.05
N ARG A 58 9.19 -15.43 7.82
CA ARG A 58 9.78 -15.41 9.16
C ARG A 58 8.73 -15.34 10.28
N GLY A 59 7.49 -15.73 10.01
CA GLY A 59 6.38 -15.66 10.96
C GLY A 59 5.60 -14.33 10.95
N GLY A 60 5.82 -13.49 9.94
CA GLY A 60 5.07 -12.25 9.76
C GLY A 60 3.62 -12.47 9.29
N ASN A 61 2.78 -11.45 9.46
CA ASN A 61 1.35 -11.49 9.15
C ASN A 61 1.09 -11.75 7.65
N THR A 62 0.49 -12.90 7.33
CA THR A 62 0.14 -13.30 5.96
C THR A 62 -0.88 -12.39 5.30
N GLY A 63 -1.84 -11.83 6.05
CA GLY A 63 -2.80 -10.86 5.52
C GLY A 63 -2.13 -9.58 5.02
N MET A 64 -1.14 -9.07 5.76
CA MET A 64 -0.34 -7.92 5.34
C MET A 64 0.51 -8.24 4.10
N MET A 65 1.04 -9.46 4.00
CA MET A 65 1.72 -9.92 2.79
C MET A 65 0.77 -9.92 1.58
N MET A 66 -0.41 -10.53 1.69
CA MET A 66 -1.38 -10.58 0.60
C MET A 66 -1.83 -9.19 0.17
N HIS A 67 -2.03 -8.28 1.12
CA HIS A 67 -2.36 -6.88 0.82
C HIS A 67 -1.21 -6.17 0.06
N ALA A 68 0.04 -6.33 0.52
CA ALA A 68 1.20 -5.75 -0.15
C ALA A 68 1.41 -6.28 -1.57
N LEU A 69 1.20 -7.59 -1.79
CA LEU A 69 1.27 -8.20 -3.12
C LEU A 69 0.14 -7.69 -4.04
N THR A 70 -1.08 -7.56 -3.50
CA THR A 70 -2.21 -6.99 -4.25
C THR A 70 -1.93 -5.56 -4.69
N VAL A 71 -1.37 -4.72 -3.80
CA VAL A 71 -0.95 -3.36 -4.13
C VAL A 71 0.13 -3.36 -5.23
N ALA A 72 1.09 -4.29 -5.19
CA ALA A 72 2.09 -4.42 -6.25
C ALA A 72 1.47 -4.79 -7.61
N VAL A 73 0.54 -5.75 -7.62
CA VAL A 73 -0.19 -6.13 -8.85
C VAL A 73 -0.99 -4.96 -9.39
N LEU A 74 -1.72 -4.25 -8.53
CA LEU A 74 -2.48 -3.05 -8.93
C LEU A 74 -1.56 -1.97 -9.51
N ALA A 75 -0.36 -1.77 -8.98
CA ALA A 75 0.59 -0.80 -9.50
C ALA A 75 1.06 -1.17 -10.93
N VAL A 76 1.34 -2.44 -11.18
CA VAL A 76 1.72 -2.93 -12.53
C VAL A 76 0.55 -2.79 -13.50
N LEU A 77 -0.67 -3.14 -13.08
CA LEU A 77 -1.86 -2.96 -13.90
C LEU A 77 -2.11 -1.48 -14.21
N GLN A 78 -1.94 -0.59 -13.23
CA GLN A 78 -2.07 0.86 -13.41
C GLN A 78 -1.09 1.39 -14.43
N PHE A 79 0.17 0.98 -14.34
CA PHE A 79 1.21 1.34 -15.29
C PHE A 79 0.82 0.88 -16.70
N GLY A 80 0.46 -0.39 -16.88
CA GLY A 80 0.04 -0.92 -18.19
C GLY A 80 -1.20 -0.22 -18.76
N LEU A 81 -2.23 0.04 -17.94
CA LEU A 81 -3.43 0.76 -18.37
C LEU A 81 -3.12 2.20 -18.80
N GLY A 82 -2.16 2.85 -18.14
CA GLY A 82 -1.68 4.19 -18.50
C GLY A 82 -1.00 4.20 -19.87
N GLU A 83 -0.07 3.26 -20.09
CA GLU A 83 0.65 3.11 -21.37
C GLU A 83 -0.29 2.73 -22.54
N MET A 84 -1.31 1.91 -22.28
CA MET A 84 -2.32 1.55 -23.29
C MET A 84 -3.33 2.67 -23.58
N GLY A 85 -3.27 3.81 -22.86
CA GLY A 85 -4.21 4.90 -23.03
C GLY A 85 -5.65 4.58 -22.61
N MET A 86 -5.86 3.52 -21.80
CA MET A 86 -7.18 3.08 -21.33
C MET A 86 -7.71 3.96 -20.21
N ARG A 87 -7.92 5.25 -20.49
CA ARG A 87 -8.17 6.31 -19.51
C ARG A 87 -9.24 5.98 -18.48
N THR A 88 -10.42 5.52 -18.91
CA THR A 88 -11.55 5.26 -17.99
C THR A 88 -11.21 4.17 -16.98
N VAL A 89 -10.66 3.05 -17.45
CA VAL A 89 -10.29 1.92 -16.59
C VAL A 89 -9.09 2.28 -15.72
N HIS A 90 -8.11 3.00 -16.27
CA HIS A 90 -6.96 3.51 -15.54
C HIS A 90 -7.40 4.35 -14.34
N ILE A 91 -8.31 5.33 -14.54
CA ILE A 91 -8.82 6.18 -13.46
C ILE A 91 -9.57 5.35 -12.41
N ALA A 92 -10.49 4.48 -12.82
CA ALA A 92 -11.29 3.68 -11.90
C ALA A 92 -10.43 2.78 -11.01
N ILE A 93 -9.51 2.04 -11.60
CA ILE A 93 -8.56 1.18 -10.87
C ILE A 93 -7.55 2.04 -10.09
N GLY A 94 -7.25 3.26 -10.53
CA GLY A 94 -6.34 4.18 -9.87
C GLY A 94 -6.86 4.63 -8.50
N VAL A 95 -8.18 4.84 -8.38
CA VAL A 95 -8.82 5.11 -7.08
C VAL A 95 -8.67 3.90 -6.14
N ALA A 96 -8.91 2.69 -6.63
CA ALA A 96 -8.75 1.47 -5.84
C ALA A 96 -7.28 1.28 -5.38
N PHE A 97 -6.33 1.50 -6.28
CA PHE A 97 -4.90 1.47 -5.99
C PHE A 97 -4.52 2.50 -4.90
N LEU A 98 -4.99 3.74 -5.03
CA LEU A 98 -4.74 4.80 -4.05
C LEU A 98 -5.21 4.39 -2.64
N VAL A 99 -6.45 3.93 -2.52
CA VAL A 99 -7.02 3.49 -1.24
C VAL A 99 -6.22 2.32 -0.67
N ALA A 100 -5.89 1.33 -1.50
CA ALA A 100 -5.12 0.16 -1.08
C ALA A 100 -3.69 0.53 -0.62
N ALA A 101 -3.03 1.47 -1.29
CA ALA A 101 -1.70 1.96 -0.95
C ALA A 101 -1.68 2.71 0.40
N VAL A 102 -2.65 3.61 0.61
CA VAL A 102 -2.80 4.33 1.90
C VAL A 102 -3.13 3.37 3.03
N ALA A 103 -3.99 2.38 2.79
CA ALA A 103 -4.30 1.33 3.75
C ALA A 103 -3.05 0.50 4.10
N LEU A 104 -2.25 0.12 3.10
CA LEU A 104 -1.00 -0.63 3.30
C LEU A 104 -0.02 0.16 4.17
N ALA A 105 0.21 1.44 3.87
CA ALA A 105 1.05 2.30 4.69
C ALA A 105 0.52 2.36 6.12
N THR A 106 -0.76 2.66 6.31
CA THR A 106 -1.39 2.71 7.63
C THR A 106 -1.19 1.41 8.42
N LEU A 107 -1.44 0.26 7.79
CA LEU A 107 -1.26 -1.06 8.43
C LEU A 107 0.20 -1.37 8.75
N ALA A 108 1.15 -0.98 7.89
CA ALA A 108 2.57 -1.22 8.11
C ALA A 108 3.13 -0.44 9.33
N TYR A 109 2.53 0.72 9.65
CA TYR A 109 2.93 1.55 10.80
C TYR A 109 2.14 1.28 12.07
N ARG A 110 0.96 0.63 12.00
CA ARG A 110 0.25 0.20 13.20
C ARG A 110 1.10 -0.82 13.98
N LYS A 111 1.26 -0.61 15.29
CA LYS A 111 1.84 -1.61 16.20
C LYS A 111 0.95 -2.86 16.17
N PRO A 112 1.50 -4.09 16.18
CA PRO A 112 0.70 -5.26 16.49
C PRO A 112 0.03 -5.00 17.83
N TYR A 113 -1.29 -5.10 17.90
CA TYR A 113 -1.95 -5.19 19.20
C TYR A 113 -1.32 -6.40 19.88
N ALA A 114 -0.59 -6.17 20.97
CA ALA A 114 0.04 -7.25 21.70
C ALA A 114 -1.11 -8.11 22.27
N ALA A 115 -1.47 -9.17 21.57
CA ALA A 115 -2.05 -10.32 22.22
C ALA A 115 -0.90 -10.97 22.99
N SER A 116 -0.53 -10.40 24.14
CA SER A 116 0.32 -11.11 25.10
C SER A 116 -0.58 -12.15 25.77
N PRO A 117 -0.33 -13.46 25.61
CA PRO A 117 -1.05 -14.50 26.34
C PRO A 117 -0.92 -14.32 27.87
N GLU A 118 0.12 -13.61 28.30
CA GLU A 118 0.47 -13.33 29.69
C GLU A 118 -0.51 -12.36 30.38
N GLY A 119 -1.18 -11.49 29.63
CA GLY A 119 -2.23 -10.61 30.19
C GLY A 119 -3.53 -11.35 30.48
N ALA A 120 -3.89 -12.31 29.62
CA ALA A 120 -5.09 -13.14 29.80
C ALA A 120 -4.93 -14.18 30.93
N LEU A 121 -3.69 -14.59 31.24
CA LEU A 121 -3.41 -15.52 32.34
C LEU A 121 -3.35 -14.81 33.71
N ASN A 122 -2.84 -13.57 33.80
CA ASN A 122 -2.75 -12.87 35.08
C ASN A 122 -4.11 -12.43 35.66
N GLU A 123 -5.09 -12.21 34.79
CA GLU A 123 -6.41 -11.74 35.20
C GLU A 123 -7.25 -12.89 35.77
N SER A 124 -7.00 -14.12 35.32
CA SER A 124 -7.64 -15.32 35.86
C SER A 124 -7.14 -15.74 37.25
N THR A 125 -5.91 -15.36 37.63
CA THR A 125 -5.30 -15.74 38.90
C THR A 125 -5.62 -14.80 40.06
N HIS A 126 -6.06 -13.57 39.79
CA HIS A 126 -6.34 -12.58 40.85
C HIS A 126 -7.80 -12.53 41.31
N HIS A 127 -8.72 -13.23 40.65
CA HIS A 127 -10.15 -13.24 41.01
C HIS A 127 -10.57 -14.41 41.94
N HIS A 128 -9.62 -15.20 42.44
CA HIS A 128 -9.91 -16.35 43.31
C HIS A 128 -9.39 -16.25 44.75
N GLU A 129 -8.84 -15.10 45.17
CA GLU A 129 -8.30 -14.91 46.53
C GLU A 129 -8.87 -13.66 47.24
N GLY A 130 -10.20 -13.62 47.42
CA GLY A 130 -10.90 -12.60 48.22
C GLY A 130 -12.02 -13.19 49.04
#